data_AF-A0A435S7P9-F1
#
_entry.id   AF-A0A435S7P9-F1
#
_cell.length_a   1.000
_cell.length_b   1.000
_cell.length_c   1.000
_cell.angle_alpha   90.00
_cell.angle_beta   90.00
_cell.angle_gamma   90.00
#
_symmetry.space_group_name_H-M   'P 1'
#
loop_
_entity.id
_entity.type
_entity.pdbx_description
1 polymer ?
#
loop_
_entity_poly.entity_id
_entity_poly.type
_entity_poly.pdbx_seq_one_letter_code
_entity_poly.pdbx_strand_id
1 'polypeptide(L)'
;VAKVVGSLTVVSANPTQTYRITILNSPNVNAFALPGGYLYITRGLLALANDSAELAAVIAHEMGHVTANHGLQRQQLEAEEGLATKVVSDVLGDSPTAKAALIRGKLRLAQFSRNQELEADAIGIK
;
A
#
# COMPACT_ATOMS: atom_id res chain seq x y z
N VAL A 1 13.06 13.00 -5.38
CA VAL A 1 12.37 11.68 -5.35
C VAL A 1 13.21 10.57 -6.00
N ALA A 2 13.47 10.58 -7.31
CA ALA A 2 14.18 9.48 -7.98
C ALA A 2 15.56 9.14 -7.36
N LYS A 3 16.36 10.16 -7.01
CA LYS A 3 17.63 9.96 -6.30
C LYS A 3 17.44 9.26 -4.95
N VAL A 4 16.43 9.64 -4.17
CA VAL A 4 16.12 9.03 -2.86
C VAL A 4 15.74 7.57 -3.04
N VAL A 5 14.81 7.27 -3.94
CA VAL A 5 14.40 5.88 -4.24
C VAL A 5 15.60 5.04 -4.72
N GLY A 6 16.44 5.59 -5.60
CA GLY A 6 17.65 4.92 -6.07
C GLY A 6 18.63 4.61 -4.93
N SER A 7 18.91 5.59 -4.06
CA SER A 7 19.75 5.39 -2.88
C SER A 7 19.20 4.31 -1.95
N LEU A 8 17.89 4.34 -1.66
CA LEU A 8 17.23 3.34 -0.81
C LEU A 8 17.26 1.95 -1.45
N THR A 9 17.04 1.85 -2.76
CA THR A 9 17.01 0.57 -3.48
C THR A 9 18.36 -0.14 -3.36
N VAL A 10 19.47 0.57 -3.57
CA VAL A 10 20.83 -0.01 -3.55
C VAL A 10 21.19 -0.64 -2.20
N VAL A 11 20.65 -0.13 -1.10
CA VAL A 11 20.92 -0.64 0.26
C VAL A 11 19.81 -1.57 0.78
N SER A 12 18.71 -1.72 0.05
CA SER A 12 17.61 -2.61 0.44
C SER A 12 17.98 -4.09 0.30
N ALA A 13 17.14 -4.96 0.88
CA ALA A 13 17.27 -6.41 0.73
C ALA A 13 17.11 -6.91 -0.73
N ASN A 14 16.53 -6.10 -1.63
CA ASN A 14 16.38 -6.41 -3.05
C ASN A 14 16.91 -5.26 -3.92
N PRO A 15 18.23 -5.14 -4.11
CA PRO A 15 18.84 -4.06 -4.88
C PRO A 15 18.55 -4.12 -6.38
N THR A 16 17.98 -5.22 -6.87
CA THR A 16 17.56 -5.39 -8.28
C THR A 16 16.11 -4.99 -8.52
N GLN A 17 15.35 -4.68 -7.46
CA GLN A 17 13.96 -4.25 -7.59
C GLN A 17 13.90 -2.93 -8.37
N THR A 18 13.14 -2.92 -9.45
CA THR A 18 12.87 -1.69 -10.20
C THR A 18 11.65 -0.99 -9.63
N TYR A 19 11.78 0.30 -9.36
CA TYR A 19 10.67 1.14 -8.91
C TYR A 19 10.26 2.16 -9.98
N ARG A 20 8.96 2.25 -10.25
CA ARG A 20 8.40 3.28 -11.14
C ARG A 20 7.73 4.34 -10.30
N ILE A 21 8.23 5.57 -10.41
CA ILE A 21 7.82 6.68 -9.56
C ILE A 21 6.84 7.57 -10.33
N THR A 22 5.68 7.86 -9.74
CA THR A 22 4.68 8.78 -10.28
C THR A 22 4.39 9.87 -9.26
N ILE A 23 4.57 11.14 -9.66
CA ILE A 23 4.18 12.28 -8.83
C ILE A 23 2.76 12.69 -9.20
N LEU A 24 1.85 12.63 -8.23
CA LEU A 24 0.46 13.00 -8.40
C LEU A 24 0.26 14.49 -8.12
N ASN A 25 -0.41 15.18 -9.05
CA ASN A 25 -0.82 16.57 -8.85
C ASN A 25 -2.02 16.64 -7.88
N SER A 26 -1.75 16.42 -6.59
CA SER A 26 -2.73 16.47 -5.51
C SER A 26 -2.15 17.21 -4.31
N PRO A 27 -2.93 18.08 -3.64
CA PRO A 27 -2.50 18.77 -2.42
C PRO A 27 -2.56 17.88 -1.17
N ASN A 28 -3.21 16.71 -1.24
CA ASN A 28 -3.28 15.79 -0.10
C ASN A 28 -1.87 15.31 0.27
N VAL A 29 -1.56 15.18 1.55
CA VAL A 29 -0.28 14.61 2.03
C VAL A 29 -0.40 13.09 1.98
N ASN A 30 0.21 12.45 0.98
CA ASN A 30 0.13 10.99 0.85
C ASN A 30 1.27 10.42 -0.02
N ALA A 31 1.59 9.15 0.24
CA ALA A 31 2.33 8.27 -0.66
C ALA A 31 1.77 6.86 -0.53
N PHE A 32 1.89 6.06 -1.59
CA PHE A 32 1.52 4.65 -1.54
C PHE A 32 2.24 3.84 -2.60
N ALA A 33 2.43 2.54 -2.33
CA ALA A 33 2.92 1.58 -3.30
C ALA A 33 1.83 0.65 -3.86
N LEU A 34 1.96 0.26 -5.12
CA LEU A 34 1.21 -0.85 -5.71
C LEU A 34 2.13 -2.03 -6.03
N PRO A 35 1.59 -3.25 -6.14
CA PRO A 35 2.34 -4.44 -6.55
C PRO A 35 3.20 -4.20 -7.79
N GLY A 36 4.41 -4.77 -7.81
CA GLY A 36 5.35 -4.63 -8.92
C GLY A 36 6.24 -3.39 -8.87
N GLY A 37 6.23 -2.64 -7.75
CA GLY A 37 7.18 -1.54 -7.53
C GLY A 37 6.72 -0.17 -8.04
N TYR A 38 5.41 0.04 -8.20
CA TYR A 38 4.90 1.36 -8.55
C TYR A 38 4.76 2.21 -7.28
N LEU A 39 5.45 3.34 -7.23
CA LEU A 39 5.40 4.30 -6.13
C LEU A 39 4.67 5.56 -6.58
N TYR A 40 3.66 5.96 -5.81
CA TYR A 40 2.90 7.18 -6.01
C TYR A 40 3.16 8.14 -4.88
N ILE A 41 3.53 9.37 -5.22
CA ILE A 41 3.84 10.43 -4.25
C ILE A 41 3.03 11.67 -4.63
N THR A 42 2.32 12.28 -3.68
CA THR A 42 1.58 13.51 -3.96
C THR A 42 2.47 14.75 -3.85
N ARG A 43 2.10 15.82 -4.56
CA ARG A 43 2.72 17.15 -4.36
C ARG A 43 2.53 17.66 -2.93
N GLY A 44 1.42 17.33 -2.27
CA GLY A 44 1.18 17.66 -0.87
C GLY A 44 2.24 17.08 0.06
N LEU A 45 2.62 15.81 -0.12
CA LEU A 45 3.70 15.22 0.69
C LEU A 45 5.04 15.91 0.42
N LEU A 46 5.35 16.20 -0.85
CA LEU A 46 6.60 16.89 -1.21
C LEU A 46 6.66 18.32 -0.67
N ALA A 47 5.52 18.97 -0.49
CA ALA A 47 5.44 20.30 0.09
C ALA A 47 5.52 20.28 1.63
N LEU A 48 5.11 19.19 2.26
CA LEU A 48 5.17 19.02 3.72
C LEU A 48 6.57 18.62 4.20
N ALA A 49 7.26 17.72 3.48
CA ALA A 49 8.55 17.20 3.90
C ALA A 49 9.60 18.33 3.98
N ASN A 50 10.25 18.48 5.13
CA ASN A 50 11.25 19.51 5.37
C ASN A 50 12.56 19.22 4.64
N ASP A 51 12.89 17.94 4.48
CA ASP A 51 14.11 17.50 3.82
C ASP A 51 13.95 16.14 3.12
N SER A 52 15.05 15.68 2.51
CA SER A 52 15.09 14.40 1.82
C SER A 52 15.04 13.19 2.75
N ALA A 53 15.38 13.33 4.02
CA ALA A 53 15.37 12.25 5.00
C ALA A 53 13.94 11.93 5.43
N GLU A 54 13.10 12.94 5.69
CA GLU A 54 11.67 12.75 5.95
C GLU A 54 10.96 12.08 4.76
N LEU A 55 11.25 12.54 3.53
CA LEU A 55 10.74 11.89 2.32
C LEU A 55 11.26 10.44 2.20
N ALA A 56 12.53 10.19 2.53
CA ALA A 56 13.11 8.86 2.48
C ALA A 56 12.44 7.91 3.48
N ALA A 57 12.11 8.37 4.68
CA ALA A 57 11.42 7.56 5.68
C ALA A 57 10.05 7.05 5.17
N VAL A 58 9.24 7.96 4.59
CA VAL A 58 7.94 7.57 4.00
C VAL A 58 8.14 6.61 2.82
N ILE A 59 9.07 6.91 1.92
CA ILE A 59 9.34 6.04 0.77
C ILE A 59 9.86 4.67 1.19
N ALA A 60 10.72 4.59 2.20
CA ALA A 60 11.27 3.34 2.69
C ALA A 60 10.18 2.45 3.31
N HIS A 61 9.24 3.03 4.04
CA HIS A 61 8.03 2.34 4.52
C HIS A 61 7.22 1.76 3.35
N GLU A 62 6.93 2.57 2.31
CA GLU A 62 6.22 2.09 1.12
C GLU A 62 6.99 0.99 0.34
N MET A 63 8.31 1.09 0.26
CA MET A 63 9.17 0.04 -0.29
C MET A 63 9.14 -1.24 0.56
N GLY A 64 8.96 -1.11 1.87
CA GLY A 64 8.71 -2.21 2.81
C GLY A 64 7.46 -3.00 2.44
N HIS A 65 6.33 -2.31 2.16
CA HIS A 65 5.12 -2.97 1.66
C HIS A 65 5.31 -3.71 0.34
N VAL A 66 6.13 -3.17 -0.57
CA VAL A 66 6.47 -3.87 -1.82
C VAL A 66 7.30 -5.12 -1.53
N THR A 67 8.33 -4.99 -0.70
CA THR A 67 9.27 -6.08 -0.36
C THR A 67 8.54 -7.25 0.31
N ALA A 68 7.63 -6.96 1.23
CA ALA A 68 6.83 -7.95 1.93
C ALA A 68 5.59 -8.43 1.15
N ASN A 69 5.38 -7.95 -0.09
CA ASN A 69 4.24 -8.29 -0.94
C ASN A 69 2.86 -8.00 -0.30
N HIS A 70 2.76 -7.02 0.60
CA HIS A 70 1.51 -6.71 1.31
C HIS A 70 0.38 -6.32 0.35
N GLY A 71 0.69 -5.57 -0.71
CA GLY A 71 -0.28 -5.21 -1.74
C GLY A 71 -0.81 -6.42 -2.52
N LEU A 72 0.04 -7.43 -2.80
CA LEU A 72 -0.39 -8.66 -3.47
C LEU A 72 -1.27 -9.52 -2.57
N GLN A 73 -0.91 -9.65 -1.28
CA GLN A 73 -1.72 -10.35 -0.29
C GLN A 73 -3.11 -9.70 -0.16
N ARG A 74 -3.18 -8.37 -0.11
CA ARG A 74 -4.46 -7.64 -0.11
C ARG A 74 -5.28 -7.92 -1.36
N GLN A 75 -4.66 -7.84 -2.54
CA GLN A 75 -5.35 -8.10 -3.81
C GLN A 75 -5.94 -9.52 -3.87
N GLN A 76 -5.22 -10.52 -3.34
CA GLN A 76 -5.72 -11.90 -3.25
C GLN A 76 -6.92 -11.99 -2.31
N LEU A 77 -6.85 -11.39 -1.13
CA LEU A 77 -7.95 -11.35 -0.17
C LEU A 77 -9.19 -10.62 -0.73
N GLU A 78 -8.99 -9.51 -1.46
CA GLU A 78 -10.08 -8.79 -2.14
C GLU A 78 -10.75 -9.64 -3.22
N ALA A 79 -9.99 -10.42 -3.98
CA ALA A 79 -10.53 -11.34 -4.97
C ALA A 79 -11.34 -12.48 -4.30
N GLU A 80 -10.82 -13.05 -3.21
CA GLU A 80 -11.51 -14.08 -2.42
C GLU A 80 -12.81 -13.55 -1.79
N GLU A 81 -12.78 -12.36 -1.17
CA GLU A 81 -13.99 -11.71 -0.65
C GLU A 81 -14.99 -11.39 -1.76
N GLY A 82 -14.52 -10.94 -2.93
CA GLY A 82 -15.37 -10.69 -4.09
C GLY A 82 -16.14 -11.94 -4.54
N LEU A 83 -15.48 -13.10 -4.55
CA LEU A 83 -16.10 -14.39 -4.85
C LEU A 83 -17.09 -14.82 -3.76
N ALA A 84 -16.71 -14.71 -2.48
CA ALA A 84 -17.58 -15.06 -1.36
C ALA A 84 -18.85 -14.18 -1.32
N THR A 85 -18.69 -12.88 -1.61
CA THR A 85 -19.79 -11.93 -1.74
C THR A 85 -20.80 -12.36 -2.79
N LYS A 86 -20.31 -12.76 -3.97
CA LYS A 86 -21.15 -13.20 -5.07
C LYS A 86 -21.96 -14.44 -4.69
N VAL A 87 -21.33 -15.42 -4.04
CA VAL A 87 -22.04 -16.62 -3.56
C VAL A 87 -23.10 -16.26 -2.51
N VAL A 88 -22.77 -15.38 -1.56
CA VAL A 88 -23.72 -14.91 -0.54
C VAL A 88 -24.90 -14.18 -1.16
N SER A 89 -24.68 -13.28 -2.13
CA SER A 89 -25.78 -12.59 -2.80
C SER A 89 -26.65 -13.54 -3.60
N ASP A 90 -26.04 -14.51 -4.30
CA ASP A 90 -26.75 -15.48 -5.14
C ASP A 90 -27.59 -16.46 -4.30
N VAL A 91 -27.13 -16.80 -3.08
CA VAL A 91 -27.80 -17.78 -2.20
C VAL A 91 -28.72 -17.14 -1.16
N LEU A 92 -28.33 -16.03 -0.53
CA LEU A 92 -29.02 -15.45 0.63
C LEU A 92 -29.88 -14.22 0.29
N GLY A 93 -29.80 -13.70 -0.95
CA GLY A 93 -30.59 -12.54 -1.38
C GLY A 93 -30.21 -11.22 -0.70
N ASP A 94 -31.02 -10.19 -0.92
CA ASP A 94 -30.71 -8.79 -0.61
C ASP A 94 -30.95 -8.41 0.88
N SER A 95 -30.35 -9.17 1.80
CA SER A 95 -30.48 -8.93 3.24
C SER A 95 -29.67 -7.71 3.72
N PRO A 96 -30.25 -6.77 4.50
CA PRO A 96 -29.53 -5.65 5.09
C PRO A 96 -28.33 -6.06 5.96
N THR A 97 -28.43 -7.20 6.67
CA THR A 97 -27.34 -7.77 7.46
C THR A 97 -26.20 -8.27 6.60
N ALA A 98 -26.50 -8.89 5.44
CA ALA A 98 -25.50 -9.32 4.47
C ALA A 98 -24.76 -8.13 3.85
N LYS A 99 -25.46 -7.05 3.50
CA LYS A 99 -24.83 -5.79 3.03
C LYS A 99 -23.91 -5.16 4.07
N ALA A 100 -24.34 -5.11 5.34
CA ALA A 100 -23.52 -4.55 6.41
C ALA A 100 -22.25 -5.38 6.66
N ALA A 101 -22.34 -6.71 6.59
CA ALA A 101 -21.18 -7.60 6.69
C ALA A 101 -20.19 -7.36 5.52
N LEU A 102 -20.72 -7.22 4.30
CA LEU A 102 -19.93 -6.94 3.11
C LEU A 102 -19.15 -5.62 3.20
N ILE A 103 -19.82 -4.54 3.62
CA ILE A 103 -19.18 -3.23 3.77
C ILE A 103 -18.06 -3.28 4.81
N ARG A 104 -18.26 -4.01 5.92
CA ARG A 104 -17.23 -4.19 6.94
C ARG A 104 -16.03 -5.00 6.44
N GLY A 105 -16.24 -6.04 5.62
CA GLY A 105 -15.15 -6.79 4.97
C GLY A 105 -14.30 -5.89 4.09
N LYS A 106 -14.95 -5.17 3.19
CA LYS A 106 -14.29 -4.18 2.31
C LYS A 106 -13.52 -3.10 3.07
N LEU A 107 -14.07 -2.59 4.17
CA LEU A 107 -13.39 -1.58 4.98
C LEU A 107 -12.14 -2.14 5.67
N ARG A 108 -12.17 -3.40 6.12
CA ARG A 108 -10.99 -4.06 6.71
C ARG A 108 -9.87 -4.28 5.69
N LEU A 109 -10.21 -4.62 4.45
CA LEU A 109 -9.23 -4.79 3.38
C LEU A 109 -8.62 -3.46 2.91
N ALA A 110 -9.29 -2.33 3.15
CA ALA A 110 -8.80 -1.01 2.76
C ALA A 110 -7.53 -0.56 3.51
N GLN A 111 -7.18 -1.19 4.65
CA GLN A 111 -6.00 -0.87 5.46
C GLN A 111 -5.08 -2.08 5.57
N PHE A 112 -3.77 -1.89 5.76
CA PHE A 112 -2.90 -3.02 6.08
C PHE A 112 -3.12 -3.39 7.54
N SER A 113 -2.92 -4.67 7.85
CA SER A 113 -2.98 -5.10 9.24
C SER A 113 -1.86 -4.47 10.05
N ARG A 114 -2.04 -4.33 11.36
CA ARG A 114 -0.99 -3.81 12.26
C ARG A 114 0.34 -4.55 12.12
N ASN A 115 0.31 -5.85 11.87
CA ASN A 115 1.53 -6.64 11.67
C ASN A 115 2.24 -6.28 10.38
N GLN A 116 1.50 -6.04 9.31
CA GLN A 116 2.05 -5.60 8.02
C GLN A 116 2.66 -4.20 8.11
N GLU A 117 2.03 -3.29 8.86
CA GLU A 117 2.58 -1.94 9.14
C GLU A 117 3.92 -2.04 9.92
N LEU A 118 3.95 -2.85 10.98
CA LEU A 118 5.17 -3.05 11.78
C LEU A 118 6.28 -3.73 10.97
N GLU A 119 5.94 -4.66 10.08
CA GLU A 119 6.90 -5.29 9.18
C GLU A 119 7.45 -4.30 8.15
N ALA A 120 6.59 -3.44 7.57
CA ALA A 120 7.01 -2.40 6.64
C ALA A 120 7.96 -1.40 7.33
N ASP A 121 7.67 -0.99 8.56
CA ASP A 121 8.57 -0.15 9.38
C ASP A 121 9.92 -0.85 9.66
N ALA A 122 9.87 -2.12 10.06
CA ALA A 122 11.08 -2.89 10.37
C ALA A 122 11.97 -3.13 9.14
N ILE A 123 11.38 -3.23 7.95
CA ILE A 123 12.12 -3.30 6.68
C ILE A 123 12.65 -1.92 6.31
N GLY A 124 11.83 -0.86 6.41
CA GLY A 124 12.17 0.49 5.97
C GLY A 124 13.24 1.19 6.80
N ILE A 125 13.44 0.78 8.06
CA ILE A 125 14.46 1.36 8.97
C ILE A 125 15.85 0.70 8.79
N LYS A 126 15.92 -0.53 8.27
CA LYS A 126 17.17 -1.29 8.11
C LYS A 126 18.04 -0.76 6.98
#